data_AF-U2RD37-F1
#
_entry.id   AF-U2RD37-F1
#
_cell.length_a   1.000
_cell.length_b   1.000
_cell.length_c   1.000
_cell.angle_alpha   90.00
_cell.angle_beta   90.00
_cell.angle_gamma   90.00
#
_symmetry.space_group_name_H-M   'P 1'
#
loop_
_entity.id
_entity.type
_entity.pdbx_description
1 polymer ?
#
loop_
_entity_poly.entity_id
_entity_poly.type
_entity_poly.pdbx_seq_one_letter_code
_entity_poly.pdbx_strand_id
1 'polypeptide(L)'
;MKKIFLRIVLLLILANVGFGDVIQILGSNYSIYKGNVYYGNEILEGANPKTAELIGFSLLKDDKNHVYIGNSSIGLWKLDKIENPETFEFLSDTINTDSFYGKDKYNVYYVNRIFLSCFGTYTWIGFKVEGINRDKVEVLNDWFIKDDKNIYFEGKILEGVDYNTFEVLPNGDGKDKNRSYEYLTKD
;
A
#
# COMPACT_ATOMS: atom_id res chain seq x y z
N MET A 1 -34.85 -1.88 44.49
CA MET A 1 -35.02 -3.11 43.68
C MET A 1 -35.52 -2.86 42.25
N LYS A 2 -36.54 -2.03 42.01
CA LYS A 2 -37.08 -1.77 40.65
C LYS A 2 -36.07 -1.20 39.61
N LYS A 3 -35.14 -0.32 40.02
CA LYS A 3 -34.12 0.27 39.11
C LYS A 3 -33.07 -0.72 38.60
N ILE A 4 -32.72 -1.74 39.40
CA ILE A 4 -31.75 -2.78 39.01
C ILE A 4 -32.42 -3.77 38.04
N PHE A 5 -33.67 -4.13 38.30
CA PHE A 5 -34.44 -5.02 37.42
C PHE A 5 -34.65 -4.40 36.03
N LEU A 6 -34.95 -3.10 35.95
CA LEU A 6 -35.10 -2.41 34.66
C LEU A 6 -33.80 -2.38 33.85
N ARG A 7 -32.63 -2.24 34.49
CA ARG A 7 -31.32 -2.29 33.81
C ARG A 7 -30.98 -3.68 33.28
N ILE A 8 -31.30 -4.74 34.04
CA ILE A 8 -31.07 -6.13 33.61
C ILE A 8 -32.00 -6.49 32.45
N VAL A 9 -33.27 -6.06 32.50
CA VAL A 9 -34.23 -6.26 31.41
C VAL A 9 -33.81 -5.47 30.15
N LEU A 10 -33.28 -4.24 30.28
CA LEU A 10 -32.77 -3.47 29.14
C LEU A 10 -31.55 -4.13 28.48
N LEU A 11 -30.65 -4.72 29.28
CA LEU A 11 -29.50 -5.51 28.80
C LEU A 11 -29.93 -6.79 28.07
N LEU A 12 -30.98 -7.46 28.56
CA LEU A 12 -31.55 -8.65 27.92
C LEU A 12 -32.32 -8.32 26.63
N ILE A 13 -32.98 -7.15 26.56
CA ILE A 13 -33.63 -6.66 25.35
C ILE A 13 -32.58 -6.31 24.28
N LEU A 14 -31.46 -5.66 24.66
CA LEU A 14 -30.34 -5.39 23.74
C LEU A 14 -29.65 -6.67 23.25
N ALA A 15 -29.59 -7.72 24.07
CA ALA A 15 -29.03 -9.02 23.68
C ALA A 15 -29.95 -9.83 22.74
N ASN A 16 -31.25 -9.51 22.70
CA ASN A 16 -32.26 -10.22 21.89
C ASN A 16 -32.74 -9.44 20.66
N VAL A 17 -32.28 -8.21 20.43
CA VAL A 17 -32.39 -7.61 19.10
C VAL A 17 -31.33 -8.30 18.26
N GLY A 18 -31.74 -9.30 17.48
CA GLY A 18 -30.92 -9.84 16.41
C GLY A 18 -30.61 -8.68 15.47
N PHE A 19 -29.50 -7.99 15.71
CA PHE A 19 -28.90 -7.12 14.73
C PHE A 19 -28.63 -8.04 13.54
N GLY A 20 -29.43 -7.91 12.48
CA GLY A 20 -29.12 -8.55 11.20
C GLY A 20 -27.67 -8.25 10.85
N ASP A 21 -27.04 -9.17 10.12
CA ASP A 21 -25.61 -9.11 9.83
C ASP A 21 -25.16 -7.68 9.46
N VAL A 22 -24.42 -7.03 10.35
CA VAL A 22 -24.01 -5.63 10.19
C VAL A 22 -22.78 -5.59 9.30
N ILE A 23 -22.86 -4.83 8.20
CA ILE A 23 -21.70 -4.54 7.36
C ILE A 23 -20.90 -3.42 8.02
N GLN A 24 -19.62 -3.66 8.29
CA GLN A 24 -18.68 -2.63 8.71
C GLN A 24 -17.92 -2.13 7.48
N ILE A 25 -18.07 -0.86 7.14
CA ILE A 25 -17.34 -0.23 6.02
C ILE A 25 -16.00 0.27 6.54
N LEU A 26 -14.90 -0.15 5.91
CA LEU A 26 -13.53 0.26 6.27
C LEU A 26 -13.00 1.39 5.38
N GLY A 27 -13.63 1.64 4.22
CA GLY A 27 -13.27 2.69 3.26
C GLY A 27 -14.18 2.63 2.04
N SER A 28 -13.81 3.32 0.95
CA SER A 28 -14.62 3.35 -0.28
C SER A 28 -14.82 1.99 -0.92
N ASN A 29 -13.85 1.07 -0.77
CA ASN A 29 -13.85 -0.22 -1.44
C ASN A 29 -13.78 -1.43 -0.50
N TYR A 30 -13.50 -1.23 0.80
CA TYR A 30 -13.33 -2.33 1.76
C TYR A 30 -14.49 -2.41 2.75
N SER A 31 -14.93 -3.65 3.05
CA SER A 31 -15.92 -3.90 4.09
C SER A 31 -15.66 -5.22 4.82
N ILE A 32 -16.21 -5.34 6.03
CA ILE A 32 -16.28 -6.59 6.78
C ILE A 32 -17.73 -7.01 6.88
N TYR A 33 -18.00 -8.26 6.51
CA TYR A 33 -19.34 -8.83 6.59
C TYR A 33 -19.24 -10.34 6.87
N LYS A 34 -20.07 -10.85 7.79
CA LYS A 34 -20.11 -12.29 8.14
C LYS A 34 -18.75 -12.93 8.44
N GLY A 35 -17.85 -12.18 9.06
CA GLY A 35 -16.51 -12.67 9.40
C GLY A 35 -15.56 -12.81 8.20
N ASN A 36 -15.83 -12.13 7.09
CA ASN A 36 -14.93 -12.03 5.96
C ASN A 36 -14.62 -10.56 5.66
N VAL A 37 -13.43 -10.31 5.12
CA VAL A 37 -13.07 -9.01 4.56
C VAL A 37 -13.35 -9.03 3.06
N TYR A 38 -13.93 -7.95 2.55
CA TYR A 38 -14.30 -7.79 1.15
C TYR A 38 -13.62 -6.58 0.52
N TYR A 39 -13.27 -6.71 -0.76
CA TYR A 39 -12.94 -5.61 -1.67
C TYR A 39 -14.00 -5.60 -2.77
N GLY A 40 -14.83 -4.55 -2.80
CA GLY A 40 -16.05 -4.55 -3.58
C GLY A 40 -16.95 -5.74 -3.19
N ASN A 41 -17.13 -6.68 -4.11
CA ASN A 41 -17.95 -7.88 -3.91
C ASN A 41 -17.12 -9.17 -3.71
N GLU A 42 -15.79 -9.08 -3.71
CA GLU A 42 -14.88 -10.21 -3.62
C GLU A 42 -14.35 -10.41 -2.20
N ILE A 43 -14.21 -11.66 -1.76
CA ILE A 43 -13.60 -12.00 -0.48
C ILE A 43 -12.09 -11.86 -0.61
N LEU A 44 -11.45 -11.13 0.31
CA LEU A 44 -10.00 -11.14 0.45
C LEU A 44 -9.59 -12.39 1.22
N GLU A 45 -9.18 -13.41 0.47
CA GLU A 45 -8.67 -14.65 1.05
C GLU A 45 -7.45 -14.39 1.96
N GLY A 46 -7.47 -15.00 3.15
CA GLY A 46 -6.42 -14.90 4.15
C GLY A 46 -6.48 -13.69 5.09
N ALA A 47 -7.27 -12.66 4.76
CA ALA A 47 -7.37 -11.43 5.55
C ALA A 47 -8.08 -11.69 6.89
N ASN A 48 -7.55 -11.14 7.99
CA ASN A 48 -8.19 -11.27 9.29
C ASN A 48 -9.22 -10.15 9.54
N PRO A 49 -10.54 -10.44 9.55
CA PRO A 49 -11.58 -9.43 9.70
C PRO A 49 -11.58 -8.72 11.06
N LYS A 50 -10.96 -9.30 12.10
CA LYS A 50 -10.94 -8.70 13.44
C LYS A 50 -9.89 -7.61 13.59
N THR A 51 -8.87 -7.64 12.75
CA THR A 51 -7.67 -6.79 12.83
C THR A 51 -7.44 -6.02 11.53
N ALA A 52 -8.34 -6.20 10.55
CA ALA A 52 -8.34 -5.50 9.29
C ALA A 52 -8.45 -3.99 9.51
N GLU A 53 -7.44 -3.27 9.05
CA GLU A 53 -7.32 -1.82 9.21
C GLU A 53 -6.92 -1.19 7.86
N LEU A 54 -7.59 -0.10 7.50
CA LEU A 54 -7.25 0.67 6.30
C LEU A 54 -6.03 1.56 6.59
N ILE A 55 -5.02 1.52 5.72
CA ILE A 55 -3.90 2.45 5.69
C ILE A 55 -4.10 3.42 4.52
N GLY A 56 -4.20 4.70 4.82
CA GLY A 56 -4.49 5.71 3.80
C GLY A 56 -5.85 5.47 3.15
N PHE A 57 -5.90 5.45 1.82
CA PHE A 57 -7.16 5.35 1.07
C PHE A 57 -7.38 4.01 0.35
N SER A 58 -6.34 3.17 0.25
CA SER A 58 -6.36 2.02 -0.68
C SER A 58 -5.68 0.75 -0.18
N LEU A 59 -4.95 0.79 0.94
CA LEU A 59 -4.30 -0.39 1.51
C LEU A 59 -5.08 -0.91 2.69
N LEU A 60 -5.17 -2.23 2.79
CA LEU A 60 -5.67 -2.90 3.98
C LEU A 60 -4.53 -3.71 4.60
N LYS A 61 -4.33 -3.60 5.90
CA LYS A 61 -3.43 -4.50 6.65
C LYS A 61 -4.20 -5.35 7.64
N ASP A 62 -3.57 -6.45 8.05
CA ASP A 62 -3.99 -7.24 9.21
C ASP A 62 -2.84 -7.53 10.18
N ASP A 63 -3.15 -8.16 11.31
CA ASP A 63 -2.19 -8.53 12.37
C ASP A 63 -1.17 -9.60 11.94
N LYS A 64 -1.38 -10.26 10.81
CA LYS A 64 -0.40 -11.20 10.23
C LYS A 64 0.66 -10.47 9.40
N ASN A 65 0.58 -9.14 9.31
CA ASN A 65 1.36 -8.29 8.41
C ASN A 65 1.08 -8.57 6.94
N HIS A 66 -0.09 -9.11 6.59
CA HIS A 66 -0.51 -9.04 5.21
C HIS A 66 -0.89 -7.60 4.89
N VAL A 67 -0.46 -7.12 3.73
CA VAL A 67 -0.91 -5.84 3.19
C VAL A 67 -1.54 -6.12 1.84
N TYR A 68 -2.74 -5.59 1.64
CA TYR A 68 -3.55 -5.77 0.45
C TYR A 68 -3.71 -4.45 -0.26
N ILE A 69 -3.71 -4.51 -1.59
CA ILE A 69 -4.11 -3.41 -2.46
C ILE A 69 -5.14 -3.95 -3.44
N GLY A 70 -6.33 -3.35 -3.40
CA GLY A 70 -7.48 -3.95 -4.06
C GLY A 70 -7.84 -5.32 -3.49
N ASN A 71 -8.09 -6.28 -4.39
CA ASN A 71 -8.32 -7.68 -4.09
C ASN A 71 -7.02 -8.52 -4.05
N SER A 72 -5.85 -7.92 -4.28
CA SER A 72 -4.56 -8.61 -4.27
C SER A 72 -3.82 -8.36 -2.97
N SER A 73 -3.20 -9.41 -2.41
CA SER A 73 -2.13 -9.21 -1.45
C SER A 73 -0.89 -8.66 -2.18
N ILE A 74 -0.23 -7.68 -1.56
CA ILE A 74 1.09 -7.23 -2.02
C ILE A 74 2.07 -8.31 -1.59
N GLY A 75 2.58 -9.08 -2.56
CA GLY A 75 3.79 -9.87 -2.34
C GLY A 75 5.01 -8.98 -2.57
N LEU A 76 5.98 -8.92 -1.66
CA LEU A 76 7.27 -8.33 -2.03
C LEU A 76 8.13 -9.43 -2.68
N TRP A 77 8.83 -9.11 -3.76
CA TRP A 77 9.79 -10.04 -4.35
C TRP A 77 10.90 -10.29 -3.33
N LYS A 78 11.02 -11.53 -2.84
CA LYS A 78 11.91 -11.98 -1.74
C LYS A 78 11.52 -11.60 -0.31
N LEU A 79 10.42 -10.87 -0.10
CA LEU A 79 9.89 -10.56 1.23
C LEU A 79 8.39 -10.88 1.26
N ASP A 80 7.91 -11.60 2.26
CA ASP A 80 6.49 -11.94 2.31
C ASP A 80 5.60 -10.75 2.72
N LYS A 81 6.19 -9.63 3.18
CA LYS A 81 5.48 -8.53 3.84
C LYS A 81 6.27 -7.23 4.01
N ILE A 82 5.54 -6.12 4.18
CA ILE A 82 6.07 -4.86 4.75
C ILE A 82 6.50 -5.11 6.20
N GLU A 83 7.63 -4.52 6.62
CA GLU A 83 8.27 -4.87 7.89
C GLU A 83 7.60 -4.20 9.09
N ASN A 84 7.17 -2.94 8.93
CA ASN A 84 6.44 -2.21 9.94
C ASN A 84 5.17 -1.55 9.34
N PRO A 85 4.12 -2.34 9.06
CA PRO A 85 2.92 -1.83 8.38
C PRO A 85 2.16 -0.77 9.20
N GLU A 86 2.36 -0.70 10.52
CA GLU A 86 1.75 0.32 11.38
C GLU A 86 2.25 1.74 11.12
N THR A 87 3.50 1.87 10.67
CA THR A 87 4.11 3.17 10.34
C THR A 87 4.20 3.39 8.83
N PHE A 88 3.57 2.52 8.05
CA PHE A 88 3.60 2.62 6.61
C PHE A 88 2.86 3.86 6.14
N GLU A 89 3.53 4.67 5.33
CA GLU A 89 2.96 5.84 4.68
C GLU A 89 3.34 5.85 3.21
N PHE A 90 2.42 6.37 2.39
CA PHE A 90 2.72 6.65 1.00
C PHE A 90 3.66 7.84 0.90
N LEU A 91 4.61 7.74 -0.03
CA LEU A 91 5.53 8.83 -0.32
C LEU A 91 4.99 9.81 -1.38
N SER A 92 3.99 9.39 -2.15
CA SER A 92 3.29 10.21 -3.13
C SER A 92 1.81 10.33 -2.74
N ASP A 93 1.26 11.54 -2.87
CA ASP A 93 -0.17 11.80 -2.72
C ASP A 93 -0.98 11.17 -3.86
N THR A 94 -0.34 10.99 -5.02
CA THR A 94 -0.94 10.31 -6.17
C THR A 94 -0.40 8.89 -6.23
N ILE A 95 -1.29 7.92 -5.99
CA ILE A 95 -1.02 6.53 -6.33
C ILE A 95 -1.28 6.44 -7.83
N ASN A 96 -0.21 6.37 -8.62
CA ASN A 96 -0.33 5.99 -10.02
C ASN A 96 -1.01 4.61 -10.07
N THR A 97 -1.87 4.36 -11.06
CA THR A 97 -2.62 3.09 -11.17
C THR A 97 -1.71 1.86 -11.24
N ASP A 98 -0.45 2.03 -11.61
CA ASP A 98 0.47 0.92 -11.87
C ASP A 98 1.72 0.89 -10.98
N SER A 99 2.00 1.92 -10.18
CA SER A 99 3.10 1.88 -9.20
C SER A 99 2.97 2.93 -8.10
N PHE A 100 3.69 2.72 -6.99
CA PHE A 100 3.85 3.71 -5.94
C PHE A 100 5.12 3.47 -5.12
N TYR A 101 5.54 4.53 -4.44
CA TYR A 101 6.52 4.45 -3.37
C TYR A 101 5.82 4.61 -2.02
N GLY A 102 6.31 3.87 -1.03
CA GLY A 102 5.92 4.04 0.36
C GLY A 102 7.09 3.76 1.27
N LYS A 103 6.98 4.15 2.53
CA LYS A 103 8.00 3.84 3.55
C LYS A 103 7.34 3.44 4.85
N ASP A 104 8.05 2.63 5.61
CA ASP A 104 7.74 2.39 7.01
C ASP A 104 8.81 3.01 7.90
N LYS A 105 8.83 2.64 9.18
CA LYS A 105 9.84 3.07 10.16
C LYS A 105 11.27 2.72 9.75
N TYR A 106 11.48 1.68 8.96
CA TYR A 106 12.80 1.10 8.70
C TYR A 106 13.22 1.19 7.23
N ASN A 107 12.28 1.05 6.30
CA ASN A 107 12.57 0.86 4.88
C ASN A 107 11.73 1.77 4.00
N VAL A 108 12.21 1.96 2.77
CA VAL A 108 11.44 2.49 1.64
C VAL A 108 11.19 1.35 0.68
N TYR A 109 10.00 1.34 0.09
CA TYR A 109 9.52 0.32 -0.82
C TYR A 109 9.12 0.95 -2.15
N TYR A 110 9.45 0.29 -3.24
CA TYR A 110 8.80 0.49 -4.53
C TYR A 110 7.86 -0.68 -4.77
N VAL A 111 6.62 -0.39 -5.14
CA VAL A 111 5.59 -1.39 -5.43
C VAL A 111 5.02 -1.07 -6.81
N ASN A 112 4.95 -2.06 -7.68
CA ASN A 112 4.39 -1.90 -9.01
C ASN A 112 3.52 -3.08 -9.41
N ARG A 113 2.59 -2.81 -10.32
CA ARG A 113 1.69 -3.80 -10.90
C ARG A 113 2.41 -4.48 -12.06
N ILE A 114 2.43 -5.82 -12.03
CA ILE A 114 3.07 -6.64 -13.06
C ILE A 114 2.03 -7.60 -13.64
N PHE A 115 2.03 -7.73 -14.97
CA PHE A 115 1.26 -8.75 -15.66
C PHE A 115 1.99 -10.10 -15.64
N LEU A 116 1.40 -11.11 -15.00
CA LEU A 116 1.88 -12.50 -15.06
C LEU A 116 1.17 -13.23 -16.19
N SER A 117 1.85 -13.31 -17.34
CA SER A 117 1.32 -13.95 -18.55
C SER A 117 0.89 -15.41 -18.35
N CYS A 118 1.59 -16.16 -17.48
CA CYS A 118 1.25 -17.55 -17.15
C CYS A 118 -0.11 -17.71 -16.44
N PHE A 119 -0.60 -16.66 -15.78
CA PHE A 119 -1.90 -16.65 -15.09
C PHE A 119 -2.93 -15.74 -15.76
N GLY A 120 -2.52 -15.00 -16.80
CA GLY A 120 -3.39 -14.05 -17.50
C GLY A 120 -3.92 -12.93 -16.59
N THR A 121 -3.21 -12.61 -15.50
CA THR A 121 -3.67 -11.64 -14.50
C THR A 121 -2.55 -10.69 -14.08
N TYR A 122 -2.95 -9.53 -13.56
CA TYR A 122 -2.03 -8.60 -12.92
C TYR A 122 -1.91 -8.92 -11.44
N THR A 123 -0.71 -8.79 -10.89
CA THR A 123 -0.48 -8.78 -9.44
C THR A 123 0.34 -7.57 -9.05
N TRP A 124 0.28 -7.22 -7.76
CA TRP A 124 1.16 -6.21 -7.19
C TRP A 124 2.38 -6.87 -6.60
N ILE A 125 3.56 -6.41 -7.02
CA ILE A 125 4.83 -6.82 -6.44
C ILE A 125 5.56 -5.60 -5.92
N GLY A 126 6.32 -5.75 -4.85
CA GLY A 126 7.21 -4.68 -4.41
C GLY A 126 8.58 -5.18 -3.94
N PHE A 127 9.47 -4.26 -3.63
CA PHE A 127 10.78 -4.58 -3.06
C PHE A 127 11.30 -3.39 -2.25
N LYS A 128 12.22 -3.69 -1.33
CA LYS A 128 12.97 -2.66 -0.60
C LYS A 128 13.86 -1.91 -1.59
N VAL A 129 13.86 -0.59 -1.47
CA VAL A 129 14.78 0.28 -2.23
C VAL A 129 16.13 0.24 -1.52
N GLU A 130 17.05 -0.55 -2.05
CA GLU A 130 18.34 -0.82 -1.39
C GLU A 130 19.25 0.41 -1.39
N GLY A 131 19.92 0.64 -0.26
CA GLY A 131 20.92 1.70 -0.08
C GLY A 131 20.36 3.12 0.05
N ILE A 132 19.03 3.31 0.07
CA ILE A 132 18.41 4.62 0.24
C ILE A 132 18.44 5.10 1.69
N ASN A 133 18.74 6.39 1.88
CA ASN A 133 18.56 7.07 3.15
C ASN A 133 17.08 7.40 3.38
N ARG A 134 16.38 6.49 4.07
CA ARG A 134 14.94 6.55 4.38
C ARG A 134 14.46 7.90 4.93
N ASP A 135 15.28 8.58 5.72
CA ASP A 135 14.90 9.85 6.36
C ASP A 135 15.11 11.08 5.49
N LYS A 136 15.78 10.92 4.33
CA LYS A 136 16.08 11.99 3.37
C LYS A 136 15.39 11.79 2.03
N VAL A 137 14.40 10.90 1.96
CA VAL A 137 13.69 10.60 0.72
C VAL A 137 12.81 11.76 0.27
N GLU A 138 12.98 12.15 -0.99
CA GLU A 138 12.14 13.10 -1.70
C GLU A 138 11.62 12.43 -2.98
N VAL A 139 10.32 12.57 -3.24
CA VAL A 139 9.70 12.10 -4.49
C VAL A 139 9.84 13.19 -5.55
N LEU A 140 10.41 12.84 -6.70
CA LEU A 140 10.57 13.76 -7.82
C LEU A 140 9.39 13.64 -8.80
N ASN A 141 8.98 12.41 -9.08
CA ASN A 141 7.75 12.07 -9.80
C ASN A 141 7.37 10.60 -9.54
N ASP A 142 6.45 10.05 -10.33
CA ASP A 142 5.98 8.66 -10.22
C ASP A 142 7.10 7.61 -10.35
N TRP A 143 8.19 7.93 -11.05
CA TRP A 143 9.26 7.00 -11.40
C TRP A 143 10.53 7.21 -10.58
N PHE A 144 10.85 8.48 -10.32
CA PHE A 144 12.10 8.92 -9.70
C PHE A 144 11.88 9.39 -8.26
N ILE A 145 12.71 8.88 -7.38
CA ILE A 145 12.91 9.41 -6.03
C ILE A 145 14.39 9.68 -5.81
N LYS A 146 14.73 10.48 -4.81
CA LYS A 146 16.11 10.75 -4.42
C LYS A 146 16.26 10.71 -2.92
N ASP A 147 17.49 10.50 -2.47
CA ASP A 147 17.91 10.81 -1.10
C ASP A 147 19.00 11.90 -1.12
N ASP A 148 19.81 12.01 -0.06
CA ASP A 148 20.90 12.97 0.05
C ASP A 148 22.13 12.67 -0.83
N LYS A 149 22.17 11.53 -1.53
CA LYS A 149 23.35 11.04 -2.26
C LYS A 149 23.05 10.46 -3.64
N ASN A 150 21.92 9.80 -3.77
CA ASN A 150 21.57 8.95 -4.90
C ASN A 150 20.21 9.35 -5.47
N ILE A 151 20.03 8.99 -6.73
CA ILE A 151 18.76 9.07 -7.45
C ILE A 151 18.36 7.65 -7.78
N TYR A 152 17.07 7.37 -7.63
CA TYR A 152 16.50 6.05 -7.83
C TYR A 152 15.44 6.12 -8.91
N PHE A 153 15.42 5.11 -9.76
CA PHE A 153 14.41 4.90 -10.80
C PHE A 153 13.78 3.53 -10.59
N GLU A 154 12.46 3.48 -10.45
CA GLU A 154 11.69 2.26 -10.15
C GLU A 154 12.32 1.45 -9.00
N GLY A 155 12.67 2.13 -7.91
CA GLY A 155 13.27 1.53 -6.72
C GLY A 155 14.72 1.04 -6.85
N LYS A 156 15.43 1.37 -7.93
CA LYS A 156 16.84 1.01 -8.15
C LYS A 156 17.72 2.25 -8.27
N ILE A 157 18.95 2.17 -7.76
CA ILE A 157 19.94 3.25 -7.90
C ILE A 157 20.21 3.51 -9.40
N LEU A 158 20.15 4.78 -9.80
CA LEU A 158 20.46 5.24 -11.14
C LEU A 158 21.96 5.51 -11.28
N GLU A 159 22.70 4.50 -11.72
CA GLU A 159 24.16 4.52 -11.74
C GLU A 159 24.77 5.58 -12.68
N GLY A 160 25.81 6.26 -12.20
CA GLY A 160 26.57 7.25 -12.96
C GLY A 160 25.80 8.54 -13.27
N VAL A 161 24.76 8.86 -12.48
CA VAL A 161 24.02 10.12 -12.58
C VAL A 161 24.82 11.27 -11.96
N ASP A 162 24.79 12.44 -12.60
CA ASP A 162 25.25 13.66 -11.94
C ASP A 162 24.13 14.21 -11.04
N TYR A 163 24.19 13.82 -9.76
CA TYR A 163 23.21 14.18 -8.74
C TYR A 163 22.89 15.68 -8.69
N ASN A 164 23.88 16.55 -8.85
CA ASN A 164 23.72 17.98 -8.65
C ASN A 164 23.00 18.67 -9.82
N THR A 165 22.99 18.04 -10.99
CA THR A 165 22.38 18.59 -12.21
C THR A 165 21.16 17.80 -12.66
N PHE A 166 20.74 16.80 -11.89
CA PHE A 166 19.59 16.01 -12.24
C PHE A 166 18.29 16.79 -12.07
N GLU A 167 17.44 16.74 -13.09
CA GLU A 167 16.10 17.29 -13.09
C GLU A 167 15.11 16.31 -13.73
N VAL A 168 13.84 16.45 -13.35
CA VAL A 168 12.73 15.76 -14.03
C VAL A 168 12.09 16.72 -15.01
N LEU A 169 11.98 16.30 -16.26
CA LEU A 169 11.39 17.07 -17.35
C LEU A 169 9.85 16.98 -17.32
N PRO A 170 9.12 17.90 -17.99
CA PRO A 170 7.65 17.89 -17.98
C PRO A 170 6.99 16.62 -18.53
N ASN A 171 7.71 15.86 -19.35
CA ASN A 171 7.25 14.57 -19.88
C ASN A 171 7.49 13.39 -18.91
N GLY A 172 8.11 13.65 -17.75
CA GLY A 172 8.40 12.65 -16.72
C GLY A 172 9.81 12.04 -16.82
N ASP A 173 10.57 12.32 -17.87
CA ASP A 173 11.92 11.80 -18.03
C ASP A 173 12.91 12.47 -17.09
N GLY A 174 13.91 11.71 -16.66
CA GLY A 174 15.05 12.25 -15.92
C GLY A 174 16.11 12.79 -16.88
N LYS A 175 16.83 13.83 -16.48
CA LYS A 175 17.99 14.33 -17.24
C LYS A 175 19.04 14.85 -16.29
N ASP A 176 20.31 14.61 -16.61
CA ASP A 176 21.43 15.32 -16.02
C ASP A 176 22.23 16.08 -17.09
N LYS A 177 23.31 16.76 -16.71
CA LYS A 177 24.14 17.53 -17.66
C LYS A 177 24.80 16.67 -18.75
N ASN A 178 24.93 15.36 -18.56
CA ASN A 178 25.64 14.44 -19.43
C ASN A 178 24.69 13.64 -20.35
N ARG A 179 23.47 13.33 -19.90
CA ARG A 179 22.51 12.46 -20.62
C ARG A 179 21.07 12.58 -20.12
N SER A 180 20.14 12.06 -20.92
CA SER A 180 18.74 11.84 -20.55
C SER A 180 18.51 10.38 -20.13
N TYR A 181 17.48 10.19 -19.30
CA TYR A 181 17.00 8.92 -18.76
C TYR A 181 15.52 8.80 -19.11
N GLU A 182 15.28 8.20 -20.28
CA GLU A 182 13.94 8.08 -20.85
C GLU A 182 13.23 6.85 -20.30
N TYR A 183 11.93 6.99 -19.99
CA TYR A 183 11.07 5.85 -19.78
C TYR A 183 10.78 5.20 -21.14
N LEU A 184 11.49 4.12 -21.47
CA LEU A 184 11.11 3.28 -22.60
C LEU A 184 9.82 2.55 -22.22
N THR A 185 8.66 3.09 -22.61
CA THR A 185 7.47 2.25 -22.76
C THR A 185 7.87 1.12 -23.70
N LYS A 186 8.05 -0.10 -23.19
CA LYS A 186 8.22 -1.26 -24.04
C LYS A 186 6.94 -1.38 -24.88
N ASP A 187 7.07 -1.17 -26.18
CA ASP A 187 6.09 -1.56 -27.18
C ASP A 187 5.68 -3.04 -27.03
#